data_AF-A0A926JXJ4-F1
#
_entry.id   AF-A0A926JXJ4-F1
#
_cell.length_a   1.000
_cell.length_b   1.000
_cell.length_c   1.000
_cell.angle_alpha   90.00
_cell.angle_beta   90.00
_cell.angle_gamma   90.00
#
_symmetry.space_group_name_H-M   'P 1'
#
loop_
_entity.id
_entity.type
_entity.pdbx_description
1 polymer ?
#
loop_
_entity_poly.entity_id
_entity_poly.type
_entity_poly.pdbx_seq_one_letter_code
_entity_poly.pdbx_strand_id
1 'polypeptide(L)'
;MGRLSEITFLLPAKPDSGRFLGELRALLAEVAYADFAGSAGTDDLVGERLTLTPPRPVGARPLTTFRLADVPAPELVLDTGRSISLRGGDAPPDARPSPAVVEMADLSRRLTGHVKRVDHTGVNLPTRVTSREAWDNLVGALASVSTMYRYPTGEEWPFVLPSTSDELLAGIHDFVVGREPRFELVHDEGLTQTEWQFALWTDLTRAELELLFPEPEGFTFPGLEEIFRAVPIRHPWPGLGIRFDLCYRIEDGPSDWETGEWLVREGGRIR
;
A
#
# COMPACT_ATOMS: atom_id res chain seq x y z
N MET A 1 -3.73 13.24 22.74
CA MET A 1 -4.31 12.37 21.70
C MET A 1 -3.21 11.45 21.19
N GLY A 2 -3.50 10.18 20.92
CA GLY A 2 -2.52 9.26 20.35
C GLY A 2 -2.26 9.57 18.88
N ARG A 3 -1.03 9.35 18.41
CA ARG A 3 -0.67 9.36 16.98
C ARG A 3 -0.81 7.95 16.43
N LEU A 4 -1.28 7.82 15.19
CA LEU A 4 -1.22 6.56 14.45
C LEU A 4 0.23 6.10 14.35
N SER A 5 0.58 5.02 15.04
CA SER A 5 1.96 4.52 15.05
C SER A 5 2.18 3.34 14.12
N GLU A 6 1.13 2.56 13.82
CA GLU A 6 1.25 1.38 12.98
C GLU A 6 -0.03 1.11 12.18
N ILE A 7 0.16 0.78 10.91
CA ILE A 7 -0.83 0.22 10.00
C ILE A 7 -0.41 -1.22 9.73
N THR A 8 -1.29 -2.17 10.03
CA THR A 8 -0.99 -3.60 9.91
C THR A 8 -1.94 -4.29 8.95
N PHE A 9 -1.37 -4.90 7.92
CA PHE A 9 -2.02 -5.90 7.07
C PHE A 9 -1.94 -7.27 7.78
N LEU A 10 -3.05 -7.71 8.34
CA LEU A 10 -3.19 -9.02 8.96
C LEU A 10 -3.58 -10.05 7.90
N LEU A 11 -2.86 -11.15 7.90
CA LEU A 11 -3.17 -12.32 7.10
C LEU A 11 -3.59 -13.47 8.03
N PRO A 12 -4.57 -14.33 7.64
CA PRO A 12 -4.93 -15.50 8.44
C PRO A 12 -3.72 -16.39 8.72
N ALA A 13 -3.58 -16.94 9.92
CA ALA A 13 -2.52 -17.89 10.28
C ALA A 13 -2.73 -19.27 9.60
N LYS A 14 -2.62 -19.30 8.27
CA LYS A 14 -2.82 -20.45 7.39
C LYS A 14 -1.63 -20.61 6.43
N PRO A 15 -1.37 -21.83 5.90
CA PRO A 15 -0.23 -22.08 5.03
C PRO A 15 -0.13 -21.14 3.81
N ASP A 16 -1.25 -20.83 3.15
CA ASP A 16 -1.24 -19.97 1.98
C ASP A 16 -0.85 -18.52 2.31
N SER A 17 -1.27 -18.00 3.47
CA SER A 17 -0.82 -16.70 3.98
C SER A 17 0.67 -16.70 4.32
N GLY A 18 1.16 -17.78 4.92
CA GLY A 18 2.59 -17.93 5.22
C GLY A 18 3.42 -17.93 3.93
N ARG A 19 2.95 -18.61 2.89
CA ARG A 19 3.57 -18.58 1.55
C ARG A 19 3.53 -17.17 0.96
N PHE A 20 2.37 -16.53 0.92
CA PHE A 20 2.24 -15.17 0.40
C PHE A 20 3.18 -14.19 1.12
N LEU A 21 3.24 -14.24 2.45
CA LEU A 21 4.15 -13.39 3.24
C LEU A 21 5.62 -13.72 2.96
N GLY A 22 5.96 -14.99 2.80
CA GLY A 22 7.30 -15.42 2.38
C GLY A 22 7.71 -14.83 1.03
N GLU A 23 6.81 -14.87 0.04
CA GLU A 23 7.05 -14.29 -1.29
C GLU A 23 7.11 -12.76 -1.27
N LEU A 24 6.27 -12.11 -0.46
CA LEU A 24 6.34 -10.65 -0.25
C LEU A 24 7.68 -10.23 0.35
N ARG A 25 8.23 -11.04 1.26
CA ARG A 25 9.55 -10.77 1.82
C ARG A 25 10.67 -10.97 0.81
N ALA A 26 10.59 -12.03 0.00
CA ALA A 26 11.54 -12.25 -1.08
C ALA A 26 11.53 -11.10 -2.09
N LEU A 27 10.33 -10.63 -2.47
CA LEU A 27 10.16 -9.46 -3.34
C LEU A 27 10.80 -8.19 -2.77
N LEU A 28 10.72 -7.99 -1.46
CA LEU A 28 11.19 -6.79 -0.77
C LEU A 28 12.57 -6.93 -0.12
N ALA A 29 13.30 -8.02 -0.40
CA ALA A 29 14.56 -8.35 0.28
C ALA A 29 15.64 -7.27 0.17
N GLU A 30 15.66 -6.53 -0.93
CA GLU A 30 16.64 -5.46 -1.21
C GLU A 30 16.15 -4.06 -0.78
N VAL A 31 14.92 -3.96 -0.25
CA VAL A 31 14.39 -2.68 0.26
C VAL A 31 15.04 -2.37 1.60
N ALA A 32 15.91 -1.36 1.63
CA ALA A 32 16.80 -1.05 2.77
C ALA A 32 16.08 -0.77 4.11
N TYR A 33 14.78 -0.52 4.07
CA TYR A 33 13.94 -0.23 5.24
C TYR A 33 12.87 -1.28 5.52
N ALA A 34 12.95 -2.43 4.84
CA ALA A 34 12.20 -3.62 5.17
C ALA A 34 12.95 -4.42 6.24
N ASP A 35 12.28 -4.68 7.36
CA ASP A 35 12.76 -5.54 8.43
C ASP A 35 11.96 -6.84 8.47
N PHE A 36 12.68 -7.96 8.47
CA PHE A 36 12.17 -9.32 8.48
C PHE A 36 12.32 -9.99 9.85
N ALA A 37 13.03 -9.36 10.78
CA ALA A 37 13.20 -9.87 12.13
C ALA A 37 11.86 -9.78 12.87
N GLY A 38 11.37 -10.93 13.35
CA GLY A 38 10.40 -10.92 14.44
C GLY A 38 11.02 -10.16 15.61
N SER A 39 10.21 -9.38 16.34
CA SER A 39 10.68 -8.58 17.49
C SER A 39 11.60 -9.44 18.36
N ALA A 40 12.87 -9.04 18.50
CA ALA A 40 13.85 -9.79 19.28
C ALA A 40 13.29 -10.05 20.69
N GLY A 41 12.92 -11.31 20.99
CA GLY A 41 12.29 -11.66 22.26
C GLY A 41 11.52 -12.98 22.31
N THR A 42 11.20 -13.62 21.19
CA THR A 42 10.59 -14.97 21.17
C THR A 42 11.24 -15.84 20.11
N ASP A 43 12.07 -16.79 20.53
CA ASP A 43 12.95 -17.65 19.74
C ASP A 43 12.26 -18.63 18.75
N ASP A 44 10.98 -18.45 18.41
CA ASP A 44 10.24 -19.38 17.53
C ASP A 44 9.48 -18.74 16.35
N LEU A 45 9.52 -17.41 16.14
CA LEU A 45 8.70 -16.72 15.11
C LEU A 45 9.50 -15.89 14.09
N VAL A 46 10.77 -16.25 13.84
CA VAL A 46 11.57 -15.69 12.74
C VAL A 46 10.93 -16.10 11.42
N GLY A 47 9.94 -15.34 10.94
CA GLY A 47 9.09 -15.87 9.90
C GLY A 47 7.73 -15.20 9.70
N GLU A 48 7.20 -14.53 10.70
CA GLU A 48 5.77 -14.19 10.68
C GLU A 48 5.43 -12.71 10.51
N ARG A 49 6.44 -11.86 10.43
CA ARG A 49 6.26 -10.39 10.37
C ARG A 49 7.22 -9.72 9.40
N LEU A 50 6.71 -8.81 8.60
CA LEU A 50 7.47 -7.87 7.79
C LEU A 50 7.10 -6.46 8.26
N THR A 51 8.09 -5.63 8.56
CA THR A 51 7.88 -4.24 8.96
C THR A 51 8.61 -3.31 8.00
N LEU A 52 7.91 -2.33 7.43
CA LEU A 52 8.49 -1.25 6.64
C LEU A 52 8.57 0.00 7.54
N THR A 53 9.80 0.44 7.82
CA THR A 53 10.06 1.60 8.69
C THR A 53 10.42 2.82 7.86
N PRO A 54 9.71 3.95 7.98
CA PRO A 54 10.07 5.16 7.26
C PRO A 54 11.53 5.56 7.44
N PRO A 55 12.33 5.60 6.35
CA PRO A 55 13.73 6.01 6.43
C PRO A 55 13.92 7.41 6.99
N ARG A 56 13.07 8.35 6.55
CA ARG A 56 13.15 9.77 6.86
C ARG A 56 11.75 10.40 6.99
N PRO A 57 11.59 11.37 7.91
CA PRO A 57 12.50 11.69 9.00
C PRO A 57 12.60 10.54 10.02
N VAL A 58 13.70 10.49 10.79
CA VAL A 58 13.91 9.43 11.78
C VAL A 58 12.79 9.48 12.83
N GLY A 59 12.20 8.33 13.13
CA GLY A 59 11.07 8.24 14.07
C GLY A 59 9.71 8.65 13.49
N ALA A 60 9.64 8.85 12.16
CA ALA A 60 8.38 9.05 11.47
C ALA A 60 7.46 7.82 11.60
N ARG A 61 6.17 8.10 11.66
CA ARG A 61 5.08 7.11 11.77
C ARG A 61 3.91 7.51 10.87
N PRO A 62 3.08 6.56 10.40
CA PRO A 62 3.01 5.15 10.82
C PRO A 62 4.14 4.27 10.27
N LEU A 63 4.38 3.15 10.95
CA LEU A 63 5.00 1.97 10.35
C LEU A 63 3.97 1.22 9.51
N THR A 64 4.41 0.54 8.45
CA THR A 64 3.57 -0.44 7.75
C THR A 64 4.04 -1.85 8.09
N THR A 65 3.12 -2.71 8.51
CA THR A 65 3.44 -4.08 8.93
C THR A 65 2.58 -5.08 8.18
N PHE A 66 3.15 -6.23 7.86
CA PHE A 66 2.44 -7.43 7.42
C PHE A 66 2.71 -8.53 8.42
N ARG A 67 1.68 -9.23 8.90
CA ARG A 67 1.88 -10.38 9.78
C ARG A 67 0.77 -11.40 9.72
N LEU A 68 1.11 -12.63 10.11
CA LEU A 68 0.12 -13.66 10.39
C LEU A 68 -0.61 -13.35 11.71
N ALA A 69 -1.90 -13.65 11.75
CA ALA A 69 -2.73 -13.52 12.94
C ALA A 69 -3.91 -14.50 12.91
N ASP A 70 -4.54 -14.73 14.07
CA ASP A 70 -5.79 -15.48 14.19
C ASP A 70 -6.98 -14.61 13.73
N VAL A 71 -7.05 -14.40 12.41
CA VAL A 71 -8.14 -13.71 11.72
C VAL A 71 -8.77 -14.64 10.69
N PRO A 72 -10.10 -14.62 10.51
CA PRO A 72 -10.78 -15.54 9.59
C PRO A 72 -10.47 -15.23 8.12
N ALA A 73 -10.19 -13.96 7.81
CA ALA A 73 -9.86 -13.42 6.50
C ALA A 73 -8.85 -12.26 6.66
N PRO A 74 -8.15 -11.86 5.58
CA PRO A 74 -7.27 -10.69 5.63
C PRO A 74 -7.98 -9.43 6.13
N GLU A 75 -7.28 -8.61 6.89
CA GLU A 75 -7.81 -7.38 7.47
C GLU A 75 -6.71 -6.34 7.58
N LEU A 76 -7.05 -5.06 7.40
CA LEU A 76 -6.15 -3.98 7.76
C LEU A 76 -6.57 -3.40 9.11
N VAL A 77 -5.63 -3.29 10.04
CA VAL A 77 -5.84 -2.69 11.36
C VAL A 77 -4.95 -1.47 11.54
N LEU A 78 -5.53 -0.48 12.18
CA LEU A 78 -4.87 0.73 12.64
C LEU A 78 -4.68 0.59 14.15
N ASP A 79 -3.50 0.90 14.67
CA ASP A 79 -3.21 0.82 16.13
C ASP A 79 -4.06 1.76 17.00
N THR A 80 -4.89 2.58 16.36
CA THR A 80 -5.94 3.40 16.96
C THR A 80 -7.23 2.62 17.30
N GLY A 81 -7.26 1.30 17.04
CA GLY A 81 -8.39 0.42 17.32
C GLY A 81 -9.43 0.35 16.19
N ARG A 82 -9.14 0.98 15.04
CA ARG A 82 -9.98 0.89 13.83
C ARG A 82 -9.49 -0.26 12.96
N SER A 83 -10.41 -0.90 12.26
CA SER A 83 -10.08 -1.91 11.25
C SER A 83 -10.89 -1.71 9.97
N ILE A 84 -10.30 -2.17 8.87
CA ILE A 84 -10.87 -2.22 7.53
C ILE A 84 -10.88 -3.69 7.13
N SER A 85 -12.06 -4.30 7.29
CA SER A 85 -12.30 -5.68 6.86
C SER A 85 -12.64 -5.74 5.37
N LEU A 86 -12.51 -6.94 4.78
CA LEU A 86 -12.90 -7.19 3.39
C LEU A 86 -14.37 -6.87 3.15
N ARG A 87 -14.65 -6.18 2.05
CA ARG A 87 -16.00 -5.92 1.56
C ARG A 87 -16.07 -6.38 0.11
N GLY A 88 -17.08 -7.16 -0.23
CA GLY A 88 -17.40 -7.52 -1.61
C GLY A 88 -18.90 -7.31 -1.83
N GLY A 89 -19.26 -6.67 -2.93
CA GLY A 89 -20.61 -6.75 -3.49
C GLY A 89 -20.70 -7.91 -4.48
N ASP A 90 -21.92 -8.30 -4.84
CA ASP A 90 -22.11 -9.14 -6.02
C ASP A 90 -21.52 -8.43 -7.24
N ALA A 91 -20.71 -9.13 -8.03
CA ALA A 91 -20.17 -8.56 -9.26
C ALA A 91 -21.35 -8.17 -10.20
N PRO A 92 -21.41 -6.94 -10.72
CA PRO A 92 -22.37 -6.63 -11.78
C PRO A 92 -22.10 -7.52 -13.00
N PRO A 93 -23.11 -7.80 -13.84
CA PRO A 93 -22.97 -8.66 -15.03
C PRO A 93 -21.82 -8.26 -15.98
N ASP A 94 -21.42 -6.98 -15.93
CA ASP A 94 -20.43 -6.36 -16.81
C ASP A 94 -19.09 -6.06 -16.11
N ALA A 95 -18.92 -6.40 -14.82
CA ALA A 95 -17.61 -6.29 -14.18
C ALA A 95 -16.68 -7.30 -14.85
N ARG A 96 -15.72 -6.82 -15.66
CA ARG A 96 -14.70 -7.67 -16.24
C ARG A 96 -13.90 -8.31 -15.09
N PRO A 97 -14.02 -9.61 -14.83
CA PRO A 97 -12.97 -10.28 -14.10
C PRO A 97 -11.85 -10.44 -15.11
N SER A 98 -10.80 -9.63 -15.06
CA SER A 98 -9.53 -10.14 -15.55
C SER A 98 -9.07 -11.09 -14.45
N PRO A 99 -9.11 -12.42 -14.65
CA PRO A 99 -8.62 -13.32 -13.61
C PRO A 99 -7.16 -12.95 -13.42
N ALA A 100 -6.80 -12.50 -12.21
CA ALA A 100 -5.40 -12.34 -11.87
C ALA A 100 -4.72 -13.69 -12.14
N VAL A 101 -3.82 -13.71 -13.12
CA VAL A 101 -3.08 -14.91 -13.54
C VAL A 101 -1.71 -14.98 -12.90
N VAL A 102 -1.19 -13.84 -12.42
CA VAL A 102 0.12 -13.75 -11.77
C VAL A 102 -0.02 -14.16 -10.31
N GLU A 103 0.68 -15.21 -9.90
CA GLU A 103 0.79 -15.57 -8.48
C GLU A 103 1.87 -14.71 -7.80
N MET A 104 1.79 -14.56 -6.47
CA MET A 104 2.78 -13.78 -5.72
C MET A 104 4.22 -14.29 -5.93
N ALA A 105 4.39 -15.61 -6.06
CA ALA A 105 5.68 -16.23 -6.34
C ALA A 105 6.21 -15.87 -7.74
N ASP A 106 5.33 -15.70 -8.74
CA ASP A 106 5.74 -15.26 -10.07
C ASP A 106 6.17 -13.79 -10.07
N LEU A 107 5.40 -12.92 -9.39
CA LEU A 107 5.76 -11.52 -9.20
C LEU A 107 7.14 -11.40 -8.53
N SER A 108 7.30 -12.06 -7.38
CA SER A 108 8.55 -12.13 -6.60
C SER A 108 9.73 -12.57 -7.46
N ARG A 109 9.60 -13.71 -8.14
CA ARG A 109 10.65 -14.25 -9.02
C ARG A 109 11.02 -13.29 -10.14
N ARG A 110 10.04 -12.73 -10.87
CA ARG A 110 10.29 -11.84 -12.01
C ARG A 110 10.93 -10.50 -11.61
N LEU A 111 10.65 -10.01 -10.40
CA LEU A 111 11.15 -8.72 -9.88
C LEU A 111 12.33 -8.85 -8.91
N THR A 112 12.87 -10.06 -8.72
CA THR A 112 14.00 -10.32 -7.81
C THR A 112 15.15 -9.34 -8.08
N GLY A 113 15.54 -8.56 -7.07
CA GLY A 113 16.64 -7.59 -7.15
C GLY A 113 16.28 -6.24 -7.79
N HIS A 114 15.07 -6.08 -8.33
CA HIS A 114 14.65 -4.90 -9.07
C HIS A 114 13.85 -3.90 -8.23
N VAL A 115 13.18 -4.35 -7.16
CA VAL A 115 12.45 -3.46 -6.24
C VAL A 115 13.41 -2.69 -5.35
N LYS A 116 13.37 -1.36 -5.41
CA LYS A 116 14.25 -0.47 -4.63
C LYS A 116 13.55 0.14 -3.43
N ARG A 117 12.26 0.46 -3.56
CA ARG A 117 11.45 1.11 -2.53
C ARG A 117 9.98 0.73 -2.65
N VAL A 118 9.25 0.86 -1.55
CA VAL A 118 7.79 0.82 -1.49
C VAL A 118 7.29 2.25 -1.38
N ASP A 119 6.81 2.83 -2.49
CA ASP A 119 6.33 4.22 -2.55
C ASP A 119 5.18 4.46 -1.56
N HIS A 120 4.15 3.62 -1.70
CA HIS A 120 3.00 3.59 -0.82
C HIS A 120 2.39 2.19 -0.78
N THR A 121 1.66 1.95 0.30
CA THR A 121 0.73 0.83 0.45
C THR A 121 -0.66 1.42 0.62
N GLY A 122 -1.72 0.71 0.25
CA GLY A 122 -3.04 1.30 0.34
C GLY A 122 -4.17 0.30 0.35
N VAL A 123 -5.36 0.84 0.62
CA VAL A 123 -6.61 0.09 0.52
C VAL A 123 -7.61 0.88 -0.31
N ASN A 124 -8.17 0.20 -1.30
CA ASN A 124 -9.19 0.75 -2.17
C ASN A 124 -10.53 0.16 -1.76
N LEU A 125 -11.46 1.03 -1.42
CA LEU A 125 -12.77 0.71 -0.90
C LEU A 125 -13.83 0.99 -1.96
N PRO A 126 -14.67 0.01 -2.34
CA PRO A 126 -15.69 0.25 -3.35
C PRO A 126 -16.79 1.16 -2.80
N THR A 127 -17.16 2.18 -3.56
CA THR A 127 -18.24 3.11 -3.18
C THR A 127 -19.59 2.42 -3.04
N ARG A 128 -19.79 1.33 -3.78
CA ARG A 128 -21.02 0.51 -3.76
C ARG A 128 -21.28 -0.19 -2.43
N VAL A 129 -20.23 -0.51 -1.68
CA VAL A 129 -20.31 -1.24 -0.40
C VAL A 129 -19.74 -0.46 0.78
N THR A 130 -19.22 0.74 0.52
CA THR A 130 -18.70 1.68 1.51
C THR A 130 -19.53 2.95 1.42
N SER A 131 -20.48 3.11 2.34
CA SER A 131 -21.33 4.29 2.38
C SER A 131 -20.49 5.56 2.58
N ARG A 132 -21.00 6.69 2.08
CA ARG A 132 -20.37 8.00 2.26
C ARG A 132 -20.07 8.29 3.74
N GLU A 133 -21.03 7.99 4.62
CA GLU A 133 -20.86 8.17 6.07
C GLU A 133 -19.72 7.29 6.63
N ALA A 134 -19.63 6.02 6.19
CA ALA A 134 -18.55 5.13 6.63
C ALA A 134 -17.17 5.62 6.14
N TRP A 135 -17.12 6.12 4.91
CA TRP A 135 -15.93 6.73 4.31
C TRP A 135 -15.49 7.98 5.09
N ASP A 136 -16.39 8.96 5.26
CA ASP A 136 -16.09 10.22 5.96
C ASP A 136 -15.67 9.96 7.42
N ASN A 137 -16.29 8.99 8.10
CA ASN A 137 -15.91 8.57 9.45
C ASN A 137 -14.51 7.96 9.50
N LEU A 138 -14.13 7.14 8.51
CA LEU A 138 -12.80 6.54 8.41
C LEU A 138 -11.74 7.60 8.14
N VAL A 139 -11.96 8.46 7.14
CA VAL A 139 -11.07 9.57 6.78
C VAL A 139 -10.90 10.52 7.97
N GLY A 140 -11.98 10.95 8.61
CA GLY A 140 -11.92 11.82 9.78
C GLY A 140 -11.19 11.19 10.96
N ALA A 141 -11.42 9.89 11.22
CA ALA A 141 -10.69 9.18 12.27
C ALA A 141 -9.19 9.13 11.99
N LEU A 142 -8.77 8.76 10.78
CA LEU A 142 -7.37 8.73 10.37
C LEU A 142 -6.72 10.12 10.40
N ALA A 143 -7.38 11.12 9.85
CA ALA A 143 -6.88 12.50 9.81
C ALA A 143 -6.65 13.08 11.21
N SER A 144 -7.49 12.71 12.19
CA SER A 144 -7.36 13.20 13.57
C SER A 144 -6.10 12.74 14.32
N VAL A 145 -5.45 11.67 13.85
CA VAL A 145 -4.30 11.03 14.51
C VAL A 145 -3.07 10.93 13.60
N SER A 146 -3.13 11.48 12.39
CA SER A 146 -2.07 11.38 11.40
C SER A 146 -1.92 12.65 10.55
N THR A 147 -0.88 12.67 9.73
CA THR A 147 -0.65 13.68 8.71
C THR A 147 -1.28 13.22 7.39
N MET A 148 -2.60 13.35 7.30
CA MET A 148 -3.39 12.97 6.13
C MET A 148 -3.66 14.17 5.23
N TYR A 149 -3.45 14.01 3.93
CA TYR A 149 -3.58 15.06 2.92
C TYR A 149 -4.48 14.60 1.78
N ARG A 150 -5.19 15.54 1.16
CA ARG A 150 -6.04 15.25 -0.01
C ARG A 150 -5.17 15.06 -1.24
N TYR A 151 -5.69 14.34 -2.21
CA TYR A 151 -5.15 14.38 -3.57
C TYR A 151 -5.44 15.77 -4.19
N PRO A 152 -4.50 16.44 -4.88
CA PRO A 152 -4.66 17.83 -5.30
C PRO A 152 -5.75 18.07 -6.34
N THR A 153 -6.01 17.10 -7.21
CA THR A 153 -7.02 17.21 -8.27
C THR A 153 -8.45 16.87 -7.78
N GLY A 154 -8.60 16.53 -6.50
CA GLY A 154 -9.90 16.40 -5.82
C GLY A 154 -10.46 14.97 -5.77
N GLU A 155 -9.78 13.99 -6.34
CA GLU A 155 -10.09 12.58 -6.21
C GLU A 155 -10.06 12.14 -4.74
N GLU A 156 -10.89 11.16 -4.39
CA GLU A 156 -11.02 10.64 -3.03
C GLU A 156 -9.91 9.63 -2.71
N TRP A 157 -8.66 10.03 -2.97
CA TRP A 157 -7.43 9.27 -2.78
C TRP A 157 -6.48 9.95 -1.78
N PRO A 158 -6.94 10.26 -0.55
CA PRO A 158 -6.07 10.89 0.44
C PRO A 158 -4.94 9.95 0.87
N PHE A 159 -3.78 10.55 1.18
CA PHE A 159 -2.64 9.82 1.72
C PHE A 159 -2.33 10.24 3.15
N VAL A 160 -1.98 9.27 3.98
CA VAL A 160 -1.24 9.49 5.21
C VAL A 160 0.25 9.47 4.88
N LEU A 161 0.93 10.58 5.15
CA LEU A 161 2.38 10.68 5.05
C LEU A 161 3.01 10.32 6.39
N PRO A 162 4.06 9.47 6.44
CA PRO A 162 4.83 9.28 7.65
C PRO A 162 5.35 10.61 8.19
N SER A 163 5.17 10.88 9.48
CA SER A 163 5.59 12.15 10.10
C SER A 163 6.11 11.97 11.51
N THR A 164 6.95 12.91 11.97
CA THR A 164 7.32 13.03 13.38
C THR A 164 6.14 13.53 14.23
N SER A 165 6.27 13.47 15.55
CA SER A 165 5.25 14.03 16.45
C SER A 165 5.11 15.55 16.27
N ASP A 166 6.22 16.24 15.99
CA ASP A 166 6.22 17.69 15.77
C ASP A 166 5.54 18.05 14.44
N GLU A 167 5.81 17.30 13.38
CA GLU A 167 5.15 17.46 12.08
C GLU A 167 3.65 17.13 12.15
N LEU A 168 3.24 16.17 13.00
CA LEU A 168 1.82 15.92 13.26
C LEU A 168 1.12 17.16 13.84
N LEU A 169 1.81 17.93 14.69
CA LEU A 169 1.23 19.13 15.32
C LEU A 169 1.33 20.36 14.41
N ALA A 170 2.49 20.58 13.80
CA ALA A 170 2.83 21.81 13.08
C ALA A 170 2.65 21.72 11.55
N GLY A 171 2.42 20.51 11.01
CA GLY A 171 2.48 20.23 9.58
C GLY A 171 3.89 19.86 9.11
N ILE A 172 3.96 19.18 7.97
CA ILE A 172 5.21 18.87 7.27
C ILE A 172 5.66 20.10 6.48
N HIS A 173 6.91 20.52 6.68
CA HIS A 173 7.55 21.63 5.96
C HIS A 173 8.85 21.23 5.27
N ASP A 174 9.41 20.06 5.64
CA ASP A 174 10.64 19.52 5.07
C ASP A 174 10.32 18.33 4.15
N PHE A 175 10.72 18.47 2.87
CA PHE A 175 10.46 17.49 1.83
C PHE A 175 11.74 16.72 1.52
N VAL A 176 11.75 15.44 1.90
CA VAL A 176 12.91 14.56 1.82
C VAL A 176 12.51 13.21 1.23
N VAL A 177 13.39 12.62 0.43
CA VAL A 177 13.24 11.22 -0.01
C VAL A 177 13.29 10.29 1.19
N GLY A 178 12.47 9.25 1.16
CA GLY A 178 12.39 8.25 2.22
C GLY A 178 11.28 8.51 3.24
N ARG A 179 10.28 9.34 2.90
CA ARG A 179 9.01 9.45 3.64
C ARG A 179 8.02 8.37 3.18
N GLU A 180 8.46 7.13 3.25
CA GLU A 180 7.82 5.96 2.62
C GLU A 180 7.80 4.76 3.59
N PRO A 181 6.85 3.83 3.48
CA PRO A 181 5.71 3.89 2.59
C PRO A 181 4.69 4.93 3.07
N ARG A 182 4.11 5.68 2.12
CA ARG A 182 2.87 6.41 2.40
C ARG A 182 1.72 5.42 2.52
N PHE A 183 0.64 5.83 3.14
CA PHE A 183 -0.59 5.03 3.15
C PHE A 183 -1.69 5.71 2.35
N GLU A 184 -2.11 5.08 1.25
CA GLU A 184 -3.18 5.56 0.38
C GLU A 184 -4.51 4.93 0.78
N LEU A 185 -5.55 5.75 0.85
CA LEU A 185 -6.93 5.27 1.00
C LEU A 185 -7.74 5.77 -0.19
N VAL A 186 -8.37 4.87 -0.94
CA VAL A 186 -9.10 5.21 -2.18
C VAL A 186 -10.57 4.86 -2.01
N HIS A 187 -11.48 5.79 -2.34
CA HIS A 187 -12.91 5.50 -2.51
C HIS A 187 -13.21 5.36 -4.01
N ASP A 188 -13.37 4.12 -4.47
CA ASP A 188 -13.37 3.80 -5.90
C ASP A 188 -14.76 3.35 -6.39
N GLU A 189 -15.27 4.00 -7.44
CA GLU A 189 -16.54 3.65 -8.09
C GLU A 189 -16.44 2.43 -9.04
N GLY A 190 -15.24 2.17 -9.55
CA GLY A 190 -14.94 1.08 -10.48
C GLY A 190 -14.72 -0.27 -9.80
N LEU A 191 -14.44 -0.29 -8.50
CA LEU A 191 -14.25 -1.53 -7.75
C LEU A 191 -15.58 -2.18 -7.34
N THR A 192 -15.53 -3.50 -7.18
CA THR A 192 -16.64 -4.32 -6.66
C THR A 192 -16.30 -4.96 -5.32
N GLN A 193 -15.02 -4.97 -4.95
CA GLN A 193 -14.50 -5.52 -3.71
C GLN A 193 -13.32 -4.70 -3.19
N THR A 194 -13.02 -4.81 -1.91
CA THR A 194 -11.83 -4.21 -1.29
C THR A 194 -10.58 -4.68 -2.01
N GLU A 195 -9.66 -3.78 -2.34
CA GLU A 195 -8.38 -4.10 -2.95
C GLU A 195 -7.23 -3.59 -2.06
N TRP A 196 -6.20 -4.40 -1.87
CA TRP A 196 -4.92 -3.96 -1.31
C TRP A 196 -3.99 -3.57 -2.45
N GLN A 197 -3.42 -2.37 -2.35
CA GLN A 197 -2.55 -1.80 -3.36
C GLN A 197 -1.14 -1.60 -2.80
N PHE A 198 -0.14 -1.93 -3.60
CA PHE A 198 1.27 -1.73 -3.28
C PHE A 198 1.98 -1.09 -4.45
N ALA A 199 2.43 0.16 -4.30
CA ALA A 199 3.24 0.81 -5.32
C ALA A 199 4.73 0.62 -5.03
N LEU A 200 5.45 0.08 -6.02
CA LEU A 200 6.85 -0.29 -5.91
C LEU A 200 7.69 0.50 -6.90
N TRP A 201 8.76 1.13 -6.41
CA TRP A 201 9.79 1.68 -7.27
C TRP A 201 10.72 0.58 -7.75
N THR A 202 10.88 0.48 -9.08
CA THR A 202 11.80 -0.45 -9.71
C THR A 202 12.95 0.29 -10.40
N ASP A 203 14.05 -0.41 -10.69
CA ASP A 203 15.12 0.08 -11.57
C ASP A 203 14.91 -0.27 -13.06
N LEU A 204 13.72 -0.78 -13.38
CA LEU A 204 13.34 -1.25 -14.71
C LEU A 204 12.67 -0.15 -15.52
N THR A 205 12.99 -0.09 -16.80
CA THR A 205 12.31 0.78 -17.77
C THR A 205 10.89 0.29 -18.05
N ARG A 206 10.08 1.16 -18.67
CA ARG A 206 8.75 0.80 -19.15
C ARG A 206 8.75 -0.42 -20.06
N ALA A 207 9.64 -0.45 -21.05
CA ALA A 207 9.73 -1.55 -22.00
C ALA A 207 10.07 -2.88 -21.31
N GLU A 208 10.93 -2.85 -20.29
CA GLU A 208 11.27 -4.05 -19.50
C GLU A 208 10.08 -4.53 -18.66
N LEU A 209 9.35 -3.63 -17.99
CA LEU A 209 8.18 -4.00 -17.20
C LEU A 209 7.01 -4.50 -18.06
N GLU A 210 6.77 -3.89 -19.23
CA GLU A 210 5.78 -4.37 -20.20
C GLU A 210 6.16 -5.74 -20.78
N LEU A 211 7.45 -6.02 -20.95
CA LEU A 211 7.94 -7.34 -21.37
C LEU A 211 7.80 -8.38 -20.25
N LEU A 212 8.07 -8.00 -18.99
CA LEU A 212 7.92 -8.90 -17.84
C LEU A 212 6.46 -9.20 -17.51
N PHE A 213 5.55 -8.25 -17.75
CA PHE A 213 4.12 -8.35 -17.46
C PHE A 213 3.28 -7.87 -18.66
N PRO A 214 3.25 -8.63 -19.77
CA PRO A 214 2.48 -8.27 -20.95
C PRO A 214 0.97 -8.33 -20.64
N GLU A 215 0.13 -7.78 -21.51
CA GLU A 215 -1.32 -8.00 -21.39
C GLU A 215 -1.65 -9.49 -21.59
N PRO A 216 -2.59 -10.08 -20.82
CA PRO A 216 -3.44 -9.44 -19.80
C PRO A 216 -2.86 -9.51 -18.37
N GLU A 217 -1.61 -9.95 -18.20
CA GLU A 217 -0.97 -10.12 -16.88
C GLU A 217 -0.73 -8.80 -16.17
N GLY A 218 -0.35 -7.76 -16.92
CA GLY A 218 -0.27 -6.38 -16.46
C GLY A 218 -1.08 -5.44 -17.36
N PHE A 219 -1.43 -4.27 -16.84
CA PHE A 219 -2.15 -3.24 -17.57
C PHE A 219 -1.75 -1.84 -17.08
N THR A 220 -2.25 -0.79 -17.74
CA THR A 220 -2.11 0.60 -17.32
C THR A 220 -3.49 1.22 -17.14
N PHE A 221 -3.62 2.17 -16.22
CA PHE A 221 -4.81 2.99 -16.13
C PHE A 221 -4.74 4.15 -17.13
N PRO A 222 -5.87 4.59 -17.70
CA PRO A 222 -5.90 5.77 -18.56
C PRO A 222 -5.28 6.99 -17.87
N GLY A 223 -4.30 7.64 -18.51
CA GLY A 223 -3.57 8.79 -17.99
C GLY A 223 -2.39 8.47 -17.07
N LEU A 224 -2.18 7.20 -16.71
CA LEU A 224 -1.07 6.73 -15.87
C LEU A 224 -0.10 5.82 -16.64
N GLU A 225 -0.20 5.77 -17.98
CA GLU A 225 0.55 4.86 -18.85
C GLU A 225 2.06 5.07 -18.79
N GLU A 226 2.50 6.29 -18.47
CA GLU A 226 3.91 6.67 -18.33
C GLU A 226 4.42 6.57 -16.88
N ILE A 227 3.58 6.17 -15.92
CA ILE A 227 3.93 6.19 -14.50
C ILE A 227 4.24 4.79 -13.98
N PHE A 228 3.34 3.82 -14.21
CA PHE A 228 3.51 2.47 -13.70
C PHE A 228 2.77 1.41 -14.52
N ARG A 229 3.16 0.16 -14.32
CA ARG A 229 2.46 -1.04 -14.78
C ARG A 229 1.71 -1.69 -13.61
N ALA A 230 0.39 -1.79 -13.69
CA ALA A 230 -0.43 -2.45 -12.68
C ALA A 230 -0.46 -3.97 -12.91
N VAL A 231 -0.22 -4.75 -11.86
CA VAL A 231 -0.21 -6.22 -11.89
C VAL A 231 -1.13 -6.76 -10.78
N PRO A 232 -2.31 -7.30 -11.12
CA PRO A 232 -3.20 -7.94 -10.16
C PRO A 232 -2.65 -9.33 -9.78
N ILE A 233 -2.78 -9.69 -8.50
CA ILE A 233 -2.22 -10.91 -7.94
C ILE A 233 -3.31 -11.91 -7.60
N ARG A 234 -3.10 -13.14 -8.06
CA ARG A 234 -3.92 -14.29 -7.72
C ARG A 234 -3.70 -14.67 -6.26
N HIS A 235 -4.79 -14.81 -5.51
CA HIS A 235 -4.74 -15.17 -4.10
C HIS A 235 -5.99 -15.96 -3.67
N PRO A 236 -5.95 -16.65 -2.51
CA PRO A 236 -7.05 -17.51 -2.09
C PRO A 236 -8.18 -16.80 -1.32
N TRP A 237 -8.05 -15.50 -1.02
CA TRP A 237 -9.00 -14.78 -0.16
C TRP A 237 -10.19 -14.19 -0.93
N PRO A 238 -11.43 -14.68 -0.72
CA PRO A 238 -12.60 -14.12 -1.38
C PRO A 238 -12.92 -12.70 -0.89
N GLY A 239 -13.40 -11.83 -1.78
CA GLY A 239 -13.76 -10.45 -1.43
C GLY A 239 -12.56 -9.52 -1.24
N LEU A 240 -11.37 -9.95 -1.65
CA LEU A 240 -10.16 -9.15 -1.72
C LEU A 240 -9.68 -9.10 -3.18
N GLY A 241 -9.15 -7.96 -3.60
CA GLY A 241 -8.20 -7.84 -4.69
C GLY A 241 -6.82 -7.52 -4.13
N ILE A 242 -5.75 -7.93 -4.81
CA ILE A 242 -4.40 -7.47 -4.51
C ILE A 242 -3.77 -6.99 -5.80
N ARG A 243 -3.22 -5.78 -5.80
CA ARG A 243 -2.58 -5.15 -6.95
C ARG A 243 -1.22 -4.57 -6.58
N PHE A 244 -0.25 -4.77 -7.47
CA PHE A 244 1.04 -4.10 -7.40
C PHE A 244 1.17 -3.11 -8.54
N ASP A 245 1.45 -1.85 -8.22
CA ASP A 245 1.73 -0.80 -9.19
C ASP A 245 3.25 -0.66 -9.31
N LEU A 246 3.80 -1.13 -10.43
CA LEU A 246 5.24 -1.18 -10.66
C LEU A 246 5.68 0.10 -11.36
N CYS A 247 6.17 1.07 -10.59
CA CYS A 247 6.67 2.34 -11.10
C CYS A 247 7.90 2.11 -11.99
N TYR A 248 7.90 2.75 -13.16
CA TYR A 248 9.04 2.73 -14.06
C TYR A 248 10.21 3.51 -13.45
N ARG A 249 11.44 3.14 -13.83
CA ARG A 249 12.63 3.89 -13.47
C ARG A 249 12.49 5.34 -13.93
N ILE A 250 12.71 6.28 -13.01
CA ILE A 250 12.91 7.71 -13.30
C ILE A 250 14.41 8.00 -13.25
N GLU A 251 14.93 8.69 -14.27
CA GLU A 251 16.36 8.99 -14.39
C GLU A 251 16.75 10.34 -13.76
N ASP A 252 15.77 11.23 -13.56
CA ASP A 252 15.99 12.64 -13.20
C ASP A 252 15.81 12.94 -11.70
N GLY A 253 16.76 12.47 -10.86
CA GLY A 253 16.82 12.84 -9.44
C GLY A 253 15.51 12.62 -8.65
N PRO A 254 15.42 13.11 -7.41
CA PRO A 254 14.17 13.02 -6.67
C PRO A 254 13.19 14.10 -7.10
N SER A 255 12.06 13.67 -7.65
CA SER A 255 10.92 14.52 -8.02
C SER A 255 10.08 14.93 -6.79
N ASP A 256 9.26 15.98 -6.95
CA ASP A 256 8.27 16.37 -5.93
C ASP A 256 7.38 15.18 -5.52
N TRP A 257 7.09 14.28 -6.48
CA TRP A 257 6.35 13.04 -6.24
C TRP A 257 7.00 12.13 -5.19
N GLU A 258 8.32 11.96 -5.28
CA GLU A 258 9.10 11.10 -4.38
C GLU A 258 9.28 11.70 -2.98
N THR A 259 9.27 13.03 -2.86
CA THR A 259 9.34 13.71 -1.57
C THR A 259 7.98 13.89 -0.92
N GLY A 260 6.89 13.75 -1.69
CA GLY A 260 5.51 14.00 -1.27
C GLY A 260 5.16 15.48 -1.19
N GLU A 261 6.01 16.38 -1.72
CA GLU A 261 5.84 17.84 -1.65
C GLU A 261 4.55 18.31 -2.32
N TRP A 262 4.27 17.78 -3.51
CA TRP A 262 3.05 18.06 -4.29
C TRP A 262 1.78 17.89 -3.45
N LEU A 263 1.69 16.79 -2.70
CA LEU A 263 0.51 16.47 -1.90
C LEU A 263 0.33 17.45 -0.72
N VAL A 264 1.43 17.81 -0.07
CA VAL A 264 1.41 18.73 1.08
C VAL A 264 1.06 20.15 0.65
N ARG A 265 1.69 20.63 -0.43
CA ARG A 265 1.51 22.00 -0.92
C ARG A 265 0.19 22.22 -1.63
N GLU A 266 -0.24 21.28 -2.45
CA GLU A 266 -1.39 21.48 -3.34
C GLU A 266 -2.66 20.82 -2.80
N GLY A 267 -2.55 19.61 -2.23
CA GLY A 267 -3.70 18.87 -1.71
C GLY A 267 -4.23 19.40 -0.38
N GLY A 268 -3.32 19.85 0.47
CA GLY A 268 -3.66 20.42 1.78
C GLY A 268 -4.14 19.39 2.79
N ARG A 269 -3.87 19.68 4.06
CA ARG A 269 -4.11 18.74 5.16
C ARG A 269 -5.61 18.56 5.44
N ILE A 270 -6.02 17.32 5.71
CA ILE A 270 -7.34 16.98 6.26
C ILE A 270 -7.26 17.12 7.78
N ARG A 271 -8.25 17.80 8.38
CA ARG A 271 -8.31 18.08 9.83
C ARG A 271 -9.60 17.54 10.41
#